data_AF-A0AAU1SR99-F1
#
_entry.id   AF-A0AAU1SR99-F1
#
_cell.length_a   1.000
_cell.length_b   1.000
_cell.length_c   1.000
_cell.angle_alpha   90.00
_cell.angle_beta   90.00
_cell.angle_gamma   90.00
#
_symmetry.space_group_name_H-M   'P 1'
#
loop_
_entity.id
_entity.type
_entity.pdbx_description
1 polymer ?
#
loop_
_entity_poly.entity_id
_entity_poly.type
_entity_poly.pdbx_seq_one_letter_code
_entity_poly.pdbx_strand_id
1 'polypeptide(L)'
;MDLDVFVSAHRAEWDRLDALLRRRRRLNGAEADELVTLYQRAATHLSLIQSSAPDPQISGRLTQLVARARSAVTGTRRASWRDVTRFLTQGFPAAVYRSRHWWVPTALLSTAIAALLGWWIGTHPEVQASIAAPSELRDLTRPGGQYETYYSSHPAASFAAQVWTNNAQAAAMCLVLGVFLGLPVLWILFQNMLNLGVGIGLMSSAGRLDTFLGLILPHGLLELTAVFVAAGTGLRLGWTLIDPGPRTRRAALAEEGRAALGMAIGLALILFISGAIEGFVTPSGLPTWARITIGVLAELGFLVYVYVLGGRAARAGETGDLDKTERSASVPTAA
;
A
#
# COMPACT_ATOMS: atom_id res chain seq x y z
N MET A 1 -16.16 35.41 -22.46
CA MET A 1 -16.70 35.89 -21.18
C MET A 1 -15.84 37.07 -20.78
N ASP A 2 -16.44 38.23 -20.52
CA ASP A 2 -15.71 39.35 -19.92
C ASP A 2 -15.52 39.03 -18.44
N LEU A 3 -14.26 38.83 -18.04
CA LEU A 3 -13.90 38.38 -16.70
C LEU A 3 -14.26 39.43 -15.65
N ASP A 4 -14.14 40.72 -15.95
CA ASP A 4 -14.41 41.80 -15.00
C ASP A 4 -15.91 41.95 -14.74
N VAL A 5 -16.72 41.78 -15.79
CA VAL A 5 -18.19 41.72 -15.66
C VAL A 5 -18.62 40.49 -14.85
N PHE A 6 -18.01 39.33 -15.09
CA PHE A 6 -18.32 38.11 -14.34
C PHE A 6 -17.92 38.21 -12.86
N VAL A 7 -16.74 38.76 -12.57
CA VAL A 7 -16.26 38.99 -11.20
C VAL A 7 -17.16 39.99 -10.48
N SER A 8 -17.52 41.11 -11.10
CA SER A 8 -18.40 42.10 -10.48
C SER A 8 -19.80 41.55 -10.20
N ALA A 9 -20.35 40.73 -11.09
CA ALA A 9 -21.67 40.10 -10.93
C ALA A 9 -21.73 39.08 -9.78
N HIS A 10 -20.64 38.36 -9.50
CA HIS A 10 -20.64 37.24 -8.54
C HIS A 10 -19.81 37.46 -7.28
N ARG A 11 -19.09 38.58 -7.15
CA ARG A 11 -18.28 38.92 -5.97
C ARG A 11 -19.08 38.87 -4.67
N ALA A 12 -20.31 39.38 -4.68
CA ALA A 12 -21.18 39.40 -3.50
C ALA A 12 -21.49 37.98 -2.98
N GLU A 13 -21.70 37.02 -3.88
CA GLU A 13 -21.93 35.62 -3.50
C GLU A 13 -20.68 34.99 -2.86
N TRP A 14 -19.50 35.31 -3.37
CA TRP A 14 -18.22 34.82 -2.83
C TRP A 14 -17.92 35.41 -1.46
N ASP A 15 -18.19 36.70 -1.28
CA ASP A 15 -17.99 37.39 0.00
C ASP A 15 -19.01 36.88 1.05
N ARG A 16 -20.25 36.61 0.63
CA ARG A 16 -21.26 35.97 1.50
C ARG A 16 -20.83 34.56 1.92
N LEU A 17 -20.31 33.76 1.00
CA LEU A 17 -19.75 32.44 1.31
C LEU A 17 -18.59 32.55 2.31
N ASP A 18 -17.66 33.49 2.13
CA ASP A 18 -16.56 33.70 3.10
C ASP A 18 -17.08 34.11 4.49
N ALA A 19 -18.10 34.97 4.54
CA ALA A 19 -18.72 35.39 5.80
C ALA A 19 -19.38 34.22 6.55
N LEU A 20 -20.12 33.36 5.85
CA LEU A 20 -20.72 32.16 6.43
C LEU A 20 -19.62 31.19 6.93
N LEU A 21 -18.53 31.03 6.17
CA LEU A 21 -17.41 30.16 6.55
C LEU A 21 -16.68 30.63 7.82
N ARG A 22 -16.52 31.95 8.02
CA ARG A 22 -15.95 32.51 9.27
C ARG A 22 -16.80 32.17 10.48
N ARG A 23 -18.11 32.02 10.31
CA ARG A 23 -19.07 31.71 11.37
C ARG A 23 -19.57 30.26 11.37
N ARG A 24 -18.88 29.34 10.67
CA ARG A 24 -19.30 27.94 10.47
C ARG A 24 -19.73 27.16 11.73
N ARG A 25 -19.29 27.55 12.93
CA ARG A 25 -19.65 26.92 14.22
C ARG A 25 -20.96 27.44 14.84
N ARG A 26 -21.56 28.49 14.27
CA ARG A 26 -22.73 29.21 14.81
C ARG A 26 -23.77 29.50 13.73
N LEU A 27 -23.82 28.66 12.69
CA LEU A 27 -24.81 28.80 11.62
C LEU A 27 -26.14 28.23 12.09
N ASN A 28 -27.24 28.90 11.73
CA ASN A 28 -28.57 28.33 11.83
C ASN A 28 -28.88 27.42 10.61
N GLY A 29 -30.02 26.72 10.61
CA GLY A 29 -30.38 25.79 9.53
C GLY A 29 -30.44 26.44 8.14
N ALA A 30 -31.08 27.61 8.04
CA ALA A 30 -31.19 28.34 6.77
C ALA A 30 -29.83 28.83 6.26
N GLU A 31 -28.95 29.29 7.16
CA GLU A 31 -27.58 29.69 6.82
C GLU A 31 -26.71 28.50 6.40
N ALA A 32 -26.98 27.29 6.91
CA ALA A 32 -26.30 26.07 6.49
C ALA A 32 -26.72 25.66 5.07
N ASP A 33 -28.01 25.72 4.74
CA ASP A 33 -28.53 25.48 3.39
C ASP A 33 -28.03 26.53 2.38
N GLU A 34 -27.96 27.78 2.80
CA GLU A 34 -27.37 28.89 2.04
C GLU A 34 -25.89 28.61 1.75
N LEU A 35 -25.12 28.14 2.74
CA LEU A 35 -23.71 27.80 2.58
C LEU A 35 -23.52 26.68 1.54
N VAL A 36 -24.35 25.63 1.55
CA VAL A 36 -24.29 24.54 0.54
C VAL A 36 -24.57 25.07 -0.86
N THR A 37 -25.59 25.92 -1.00
CA THR A 37 -25.98 26.52 -2.28
C THR A 37 -24.86 27.39 -2.85
N LEU A 38 -24.31 28.29 -2.02
CA LEU A 38 -23.22 29.17 -2.40
C LEU A 38 -21.92 28.41 -2.70
N TYR A 39 -21.65 27.32 -1.98
CA TYR A 39 -20.54 26.41 -2.27
C TYR A 39 -20.65 25.82 -3.69
N GLN A 40 -21.82 25.28 -4.05
CA GLN A 40 -22.03 24.68 -5.38
C GLN A 40 -21.86 25.73 -6.49
N ARG A 41 -22.44 26.93 -6.31
CA ARG A 41 -22.28 28.05 -7.26
C ARG A 41 -20.82 28.47 -7.40
N ALA A 42 -20.09 28.65 -6.30
CA ALA A 42 -18.67 29.01 -6.34
C ALA A 42 -17.81 27.94 -7.03
N ALA A 43 -18.13 26.65 -6.86
CA ALA A 43 -17.47 25.57 -7.57
C ALA A 43 -17.75 25.63 -9.09
N THR A 44 -18.98 25.92 -9.50
CA THR A 44 -19.33 26.16 -10.91
C THR A 44 -18.58 27.36 -11.48
N HIS A 45 -18.51 28.47 -10.75
CA HIS A 45 -17.79 29.67 -11.20
C HIS A 45 -16.30 29.40 -11.36
N LEU A 46 -15.68 28.64 -10.44
CA LEU A 46 -14.29 28.20 -10.57
C LEU A 46 -14.08 27.35 -11.84
N SER A 47 -14.97 26.39 -12.11
CA SER A 47 -14.90 25.55 -13.31
C SER A 47 -15.02 26.37 -14.60
N LEU A 48 -15.92 27.36 -14.63
CA LEU A 48 -16.10 28.26 -15.77
C LEU A 48 -14.85 29.11 -16.02
N ILE A 49 -14.33 29.75 -14.97
CA ILE A 49 -13.12 30.60 -15.08
C ILE A 49 -11.91 29.77 -15.55
N GLN A 50 -11.71 28.58 -14.99
CA GLN A 50 -10.64 27.68 -15.41
C GLN A 50 -10.75 27.22 -16.87
N SER A 51 -11.97 27.13 -17.41
CA SER A 51 -12.22 26.63 -18.78
C SER A 51 -12.25 27.75 -19.82
N SER A 52 -12.59 28.99 -19.44
CA SER A 52 -12.87 30.07 -20.38
C SER A 52 -11.89 31.24 -20.35
N ALA A 53 -11.35 31.60 -19.18
CA ALA A 53 -10.46 32.75 -19.01
C ALA A 53 -9.66 32.63 -17.70
N PRO A 54 -8.59 31.81 -17.66
CA PRO A 54 -7.85 31.55 -16.44
C PRO A 54 -7.01 32.75 -15.99
N ASP A 55 -7.57 33.57 -15.09
CA ASP A 55 -6.80 34.53 -14.31
C ASP A 55 -6.20 33.86 -13.06
N PRO A 56 -4.87 33.92 -12.84
CA PRO A 56 -4.22 33.23 -11.72
C PRO A 56 -4.68 33.69 -10.33
N GLN A 57 -4.98 34.98 -10.16
CA GLN A 57 -5.34 35.55 -8.86
C GLN A 57 -6.76 35.15 -8.46
N ILE A 58 -7.72 35.32 -9.37
CA ILE A 58 -9.12 34.96 -9.14
C ILE A 58 -9.26 33.43 -9.02
N SER A 59 -8.58 32.67 -9.87
CA SER A 59 -8.58 31.20 -9.79
C SER A 59 -8.01 30.71 -8.46
N GLY A 60 -6.91 31.28 -7.98
CA GLY A 60 -6.32 30.94 -6.69
C GLY A 60 -7.26 31.25 -5.51
N ARG A 61 -7.88 32.45 -5.51
CA ARG A 61 -8.85 32.86 -4.49
C ARG A 61 -10.05 31.92 -4.45
N LEU A 62 -10.66 31.64 -5.60
CA LEU A 62 -11.82 30.74 -5.69
C LEU A 62 -11.46 29.30 -5.32
N THR A 63 -10.29 28.81 -5.71
CA THR A 63 -9.81 27.49 -5.32
C THR A 63 -9.73 27.36 -3.79
N GLN A 64 -9.16 28.35 -3.10
CA GLN A 64 -9.11 28.36 -1.63
C GLN A 64 -10.49 28.50 -0.99
N LEU A 65 -11.38 29.32 -1.56
CA LEU A 65 -12.74 29.51 -1.06
C LEU A 65 -13.55 28.20 -1.18
N VAL A 66 -13.53 27.56 -2.34
CA VAL A 66 -14.20 26.28 -2.60
C VAL A 66 -13.63 25.16 -1.74
N ALA A 67 -12.31 25.11 -1.52
CA ALA A 67 -11.69 24.13 -0.64
C ALA A 67 -12.14 24.28 0.82
N ARG A 68 -12.15 25.52 1.35
CA ARG A 68 -12.67 25.80 2.71
C ARG A 68 -14.16 25.50 2.81
N ALA A 69 -14.95 25.90 1.81
CA ALA A 69 -16.38 25.63 1.74
C ALA A 69 -16.69 24.13 1.76
N ARG A 70 -15.99 23.36 0.93
CA ARG A 70 -16.09 21.89 0.92
C ARG A 70 -15.83 21.32 2.31
N SER A 71 -14.75 21.74 2.99
CA SER A 71 -14.42 21.27 4.34
C SER A 71 -15.51 21.56 5.39
N ALA A 72 -16.27 22.65 5.20
CA ALA A 72 -17.36 23.03 6.09
C ALA A 72 -18.65 22.26 5.77
N VAL A 73 -18.98 22.07 4.49
CA VAL A 73 -20.19 21.35 4.02
C VAL A 73 -20.09 19.86 4.30
N THR A 74 -18.97 19.22 3.95
CA THR A 74 -18.83 17.77 4.12
C THR A 74 -18.62 17.38 5.59
N GLY A 75 -18.33 18.36 6.45
CA GLY A 75 -17.83 18.15 7.80
C GLY A 75 -16.45 17.48 7.78
N THR A 76 -15.64 17.77 8.80
CA THR A 76 -14.52 16.89 9.14
C THR A 76 -15.09 15.76 9.98
N ARG A 77 -15.55 14.67 9.34
CA ARG A 77 -15.84 13.44 10.09
C ARG A 77 -14.54 13.05 10.80
N ARG A 78 -14.55 13.03 12.14
CA ARG A 78 -13.44 12.46 12.91
C ARG A 78 -13.43 10.97 12.62
N ALA A 79 -12.28 10.44 12.20
CA ALA A 79 -12.10 9.00 12.06
C ALA A 79 -12.57 8.33 13.36
N SER A 80 -13.58 7.48 13.24
CA SER A 80 -14.17 6.79 14.38
C SER A 80 -13.56 5.40 14.51
N TRP A 81 -13.63 4.82 15.71
CA TRP A 81 -13.30 3.40 15.91
C TRP A 81 -14.13 2.47 15.01
N ARG A 82 -15.33 2.89 14.61
CA ARG A 82 -16.17 2.17 13.64
C ARG A 82 -15.55 2.15 12.25
N ASP A 83 -14.90 3.24 11.82
CA ASP A 83 -14.25 3.31 10.50
C ASP A 83 -13.00 2.43 10.45
N VAL A 84 -12.21 2.41 11.54
CA VAL A 84 -11.05 1.53 11.69
C VAL A 84 -11.47 0.06 11.68
N THR A 85 -12.49 -0.30 12.46
CA THR A 85 -13.00 -1.68 12.49
C THR A 85 -13.61 -2.10 11.16
N ARG A 86 -14.34 -1.23 10.47
CA ARG A 86 -14.83 -1.50 9.10
C ARG A 86 -13.68 -1.70 8.12
N PHE A 87 -12.66 -0.83 8.16
CA PHE A 87 -11.48 -0.97 7.30
C PHE A 87 -10.78 -2.31 7.54
N LEU A 88 -10.54 -2.68 8.80
CA LEU A 88 -9.85 -3.93 9.16
C LEU A 88 -10.70 -5.18 8.98
N THR A 89 -12.03 -5.13 9.02
CA THR A 89 -12.86 -6.35 8.89
C THR A 89 -13.46 -6.53 7.50
N GLN A 90 -13.55 -5.45 6.72
CA GLN A 90 -14.23 -5.45 5.42
C GLN A 90 -13.34 -4.84 4.34
N GLY A 91 -12.88 -3.61 4.51
CA GLY A 91 -12.19 -2.85 3.46
C GLY A 91 -10.86 -3.47 2.99
N PHE A 92 -9.90 -3.59 3.90
CA PHE A 92 -8.59 -4.18 3.61
C PHE A 92 -8.68 -5.65 3.13
N PRO A 93 -9.36 -6.58 3.82
CA PRO A 93 -9.37 -7.97 3.38
C PRO A 93 -10.10 -8.14 2.04
N ALA A 94 -11.15 -7.34 1.77
CA ALA A 94 -11.79 -7.34 0.45
C ALA A 94 -10.85 -6.86 -0.65
N ALA A 95 -10.06 -5.81 -0.40
CA ALA A 95 -9.07 -5.30 -1.35
C ALA A 95 -8.05 -6.38 -1.74
N VAL A 96 -7.49 -7.07 -0.74
CA VAL A 96 -6.51 -8.15 -0.93
C VAL A 96 -7.14 -9.36 -1.64
N TYR A 97 -8.38 -9.72 -1.28
CA TYR A 97 -9.09 -10.82 -1.93
C TYR A 97 -9.39 -10.51 -3.41
N ARG A 98 -9.79 -9.28 -3.72
CA ARG A 98 -10.06 -8.87 -5.12
C ARG A 98 -8.80 -8.85 -5.97
N SER A 99 -7.63 -8.53 -5.39
CA SER A 99 -6.35 -8.56 -6.08
C SER A 99 -5.68 -9.94 -6.14
N ARG A 100 -6.31 -11.01 -5.64
CA ARG A 100 -5.73 -12.38 -5.60
C ARG A 100 -5.21 -12.90 -6.93
N HIS A 101 -5.87 -12.56 -8.04
CA HIS A 101 -5.44 -12.97 -9.38
C HIS A 101 -4.17 -12.28 -9.85
N TRP A 102 -3.73 -11.24 -9.14
CA TRP A 102 -2.45 -10.58 -9.36
C TRP A 102 -1.41 -11.07 -8.37
N TRP A 103 -1.70 -11.04 -7.06
CA TRP A 103 -0.67 -11.35 -6.08
C TRP A 103 -0.39 -12.85 -5.90
N VAL A 104 -1.36 -13.74 -6.11
CA VAL A 104 -1.12 -15.20 -5.98
C VAL A 104 -0.17 -15.70 -7.08
N PRO A 105 -0.39 -15.39 -8.38
CA PRO A 105 0.59 -15.74 -9.41
C PRO A 105 1.96 -15.08 -9.19
N THR A 106 1.98 -13.82 -8.74
CA THR A 106 3.23 -13.14 -8.37
C THR A 106 3.96 -13.90 -7.27
N ALA A 107 3.27 -14.29 -6.19
CA ALA A 107 3.86 -15.06 -5.10
C ALA A 107 4.44 -16.39 -5.60
N LEU A 108 3.65 -17.17 -6.34
CA LEU A 108 4.07 -18.48 -6.86
C LEU A 108 5.30 -18.36 -7.79
N LEU A 109 5.28 -17.40 -8.72
CA LEU A 109 6.38 -17.17 -9.65
C LEU A 109 7.64 -16.68 -8.91
N SER A 110 7.50 -15.72 -8.01
CA SER A 110 8.61 -15.19 -7.21
C SER A 110 9.23 -16.28 -6.34
N THR A 111 8.44 -17.09 -5.64
CA THR A 111 8.94 -18.23 -4.86
C THR A 111 9.63 -19.26 -5.73
N ALA A 112 9.10 -19.58 -6.92
CA ALA A 112 9.75 -20.48 -7.87
C ALA A 112 11.11 -19.94 -8.34
N ILE A 113 11.20 -18.64 -8.63
CA ILE A 113 12.46 -17.97 -9.00
C ILE A 113 13.46 -18.03 -7.85
N ALA A 114 13.06 -17.70 -6.62
CA ALA A 114 13.95 -17.78 -5.46
C ALA A 114 14.47 -19.21 -5.22
N ALA A 115 13.60 -20.22 -5.36
CA ALA A 115 13.98 -21.62 -5.25
C ALA A 115 14.95 -22.04 -6.36
N LEU A 116 14.71 -21.62 -7.60
CA LEU A 116 15.60 -21.89 -8.74
C LEU A 116 16.97 -21.24 -8.54
N LEU A 117 17.02 -19.97 -8.13
CA LEU A 117 18.27 -19.25 -7.84
C LEU A 117 19.02 -19.91 -6.68
N GLY A 118 18.32 -20.27 -5.60
CA GLY A 118 18.92 -20.96 -4.45
C GLY A 118 19.47 -22.33 -4.81
N TRP A 119 18.73 -23.11 -5.60
CA TRP A 119 19.24 -24.39 -6.13
C TRP A 119 20.47 -24.19 -7.01
N TRP A 120 20.39 -23.27 -7.98
CA TRP A 120 21.48 -23.00 -8.92
C TRP A 120 22.76 -22.59 -8.19
N ILE A 121 22.68 -21.67 -7.25
CA ILE A 121 23.82 -21.21 -6.43
C ILE A 121 24.31 -22.35 -5.52
N GLY A 122 23.40 -23.11 -4.92
CA GLY A 122 23.75 -24.18 -3.97
C GLY A 122 24.49 -25.36 -4.61
N THR A 123 24.25 -25.64 -5.89
CA THR A 123 24.84 -26.80 -6.58
C THR A 123 26.01 -26.48 -7.52
N HIS A 124 26.30 -25.21 -7.78
CA HIS A 124 27.34 -24.79 -8.74
C HIS A 124 28.42 -23.93 -8.06
N PRO A 125 29.58 -24.51 -7.66
CA PRO A 125 30.67 -23.79 -7.00
C PRO A 125 31.23 -22.60 -7.79
N GLU A 126 31.20 -22.67 -9.12
CA GLU A 126 31.62 -21.59 -10.01
C GLU A 126 30.72 -20.35 -9.88
N VAL A 127 29.43 -20.55 -9.64
CA VAL A 127 28.49 -19.44 -9.38
C VAL A 127 28.79 -18.83 -8.02
N GLN A 128 29.07 -19.66 -7.00
CA GLN A 128 29.45 -19.19 -5.67
C GLN A 128 30.72 -18.33 -5.71
N ALA A 129 31.73 -18.77 -6.47
CA ALA A 129 32.99 -18.06 -6.65
C ALA A 129 32.82 -16.71 -7.38
N SER A 130 31.75 -16.54 -8.17
CA SER A 130 31.41 -15.25 -8.79
C SER A 130 30.72 -14.27 -7.83
N ILE A 131 30.15 -14.77 -6.72
CA ILE A 131 29.46 -13.95 -5.71
C ILE A 131 30.47 -13.33 -4.74
N ALA A 132 31.38 -14.14 -4.19
CA ALA A 132 32.35 -13.69 -3.20
C ALA A 132 33.56 -14.63 -3.12
N ALA A 133 34.65 -14.16 -2.52
CA ALA A 133 35.85 -14.98 -2.34
C ALA A 133 35.58 -16.17 -1.37
N PRO A 134 36.27 -17.32 -1.51
CA PRO A 134 36.03 -18.48 -0.64
C PRO A 134 36.19 -18.22 0.87
N SER A 135 37.06 -17.28 1.27
CA SER A 135 37.18 -16.84 2.67
C SER A 135 35.94 -16.09 3.15
N GLU A 136 35.40 -15.19 2.33
CA GLU A 136 34.19 -14.42 2.65
C GLU A 136 32.96 -15.33 2.71
N LEU A 137 32.82 -16.28 1.77
CA LEU A 137 31.75 -17.28 1.78
C LEU A 137 31.76 -18.12 3.06
N ARG A 138 32.94 -18.48 3.57
CA ARG A 138 33.07 -19.18 4.86
C ARG A 138 32.69 -18.28 6.03
N ASP A 139 33.08 -17.00 6.03
CA ASP A 139 32.71 -16.07 7.09
C ASP A 139 31.21 -15.76 7.11
N LEU A 140 30.56 -15.79 5.94
CA LEU A 140 29.10 -15.68 5.82
C LEU A 140 28.39 -16.91 6.41
N THR A 141 28.85 -18.12 6.07
CA THR A 141 28.11 -19.37 6.29
C THR A 141 28.53 -20.20 7.51
N ARG A 142 29.71 -19.95 8.11
CA ARG A 142 30.17 -20.69 9.32
C ARG A 142 29.23 -20.49 10.53
N PRO A 143 29.22 -21.41 11.52
CA PRO A 143 28.54 -21.18 12.79
C PRO A 143 29.02 -19.87 13.46
N GLY A 144 28.09 -19.02 13.88
CA GLY A 144 28.41 -17.66 14.34
C GLY A 144 28.92 -16.71 13.24
N GLY A 145 28.76 -17.08 11.97
CA GLY A 145 29.05 -16.25 10.81
C GLY A 145 28.04 -15.13 10.61
N GLN A 146 28.19 -14.35 9.54
CA GLN A 146 27.37 -13.14 9.36
C GLN A 146 25.88 -13.43 9.23
N TYR A 147 25.47 -14.53 8.57
CA TYR A 147 24.05 -14.87 8.48
C TYR A 147 23.42 -15.12 9.85
N GLU A 148 24.09 -15.87 10.73
CA GLU A 148 23.56 -16.15 12.07
C GLU A 148 23.64 -14.92 12.98
N THR A 149 24.76 -14.20 12.92
CA THR A 149 25.01 -12.99 13.73
C THR A 149 24.05 -11.87 13.36
N TYR A 150 23.71 -11.70 12.07
CA TYR A 150 22.75 -10.71 11.61
C TYR A 150 21.41 -10.84 12.34
N TYR A 151 20.90 -12.07 12.47
CA TYR A 151 19.63 -12.37 13.13
C TYR A 151 19.70 -12.55 14.66
N SER A 152 20.89 -12.50 15.28
CA SER A 152 21.06 -12.83 16.72
C SER A 152 21.79 -11.78 17.58
N SER A 153 22.51 -10.82 16.99
CA SER A 153 23.43 -9.94 17.74
C SER A 153 22.89 -8.56 18.12
N HIS A 154 21.74 -8.16 17.58
CA HIS A 154 21.16 -6.84 17.83
C HIS A 154 20.11 -6.87 18.95
N PRO A 155 19.89 -5.76 19.69
CA PRO A 155 18.71 -5.64 20.53
C PRO A 155 17.45 -5.95 19.69
N ALA A 156 16.72 -6.99 20.09
CA ALA A 156 15.57 -7.54 19.38
C ALA A 156 14.62 -6.47 18.80
N ALA A 157 14.38 -5.39 19.55
CA ALA A 157 13.49 -4.31 19.14
C ALA A 157 14.07 -3.42 18.01
N SER A 158 15.37 -3.11 18.02
CA SER A 158 15.98 -2.27 16.97
C SER A 158 16.13 -3.01 15.65
N PHE A 159 16.41 -4.31 15.72
CA PHE A 159 16.52 -5.17 14.54
C PHE A 159 15.16 -5.37 13.86
N ALA A 160 14.13 -5.75 14.64
CA ALA A 160 12.76 -5.86 14.16
C ALA A 160 12.26 -4.56 13.50
N ALA A 161 12.58 -3.40 14.08
CA ALA A 161 12.20 -2.11 13.50
C ALA A 161 12.90 -1.84 12.16
N GLN A 162 14.17 -2.25 12.00
CA GLN A 162 14.93 -2.07 10.76
C GLN A 162 14.36 -2.94 9.63
N VAL A 163 14.14 -4.23 9.89
CA VAL A 163 13.60 -5.18 8.90
C VAL A 163 12.16 -4.80 8.54
N TRP A 164 11.35 -4.44 9.53
CA TRP A 164 10.02 -3.89 9.29
C TRP A 164 10.05 -2.67 8.37
N THR A 165 10.93 -1.70 8.63
CA THR A 165 11.03 -0.47 7.84
C THR A 165 11.45 -0.76 6.40
N ASN A 166 12.45 -1.64 6.21
CA ASN A 166 12.92 -2.04 4.89
C ASN A 166 11.81 -2.71 4.08
N ASN A 167 11.08 -3.64 4.68
CA ASN A 167 10.00 -4.35 3.99
C ASN A 167 8.77 -3.47 3.76
N ALA A 168 8.45 -2.57 4.70
CA ALA A 168 7.40 -1.58 4.51
C ALA A 168 7.75 -0.62 3.37
N GLN A 169 9.01 -0.21 3.27
CA GLN A 169 9.50 0.61 2.15
C GLN A 169 9.42 -0.16 0.83
N ALA A 170 9.85 -1.42 0.78
CA ALA A 170 9.75 -2.25 -0.43
C ALA A 170 8.29 -2.42 -0.89
N ALA A 171 7.37 -2.71 0.03
CA ALA A 171 5.94 -2.81 -0.25
C ALA A 171 5.36 -1.46 -0.73
N ALA A 172 5.71 -0.35 -0.08
CA ALA A 172 5.28 0.98 -0.49
C ALA A 172 5.80 1.34 -1.89
N MET A 173 7.07 1.04 -2.18
CA MET A 173 7.67 1.24 -3.51
C MET A 173 6.95 0.41 -4.57
N CYS A 174 6.60 -0.85 -4.29
CA CYS A 174 5.81 -1.67 -5.21
C CYS A 174 4.44 -1.02 -5.54
N LEU A 175 3.74 -0.51 -4.53
CA LEU A 175 2.43 0.12 -4.71
C LEU A 175 2.52 1.45 -5.48
N VAL A 176 3.51 2.29 -5.18
CA VAL A 176 3.68 3.61 -5.82
C VAL A 176 4.25 3.47 -7.22
N LEU A 177 5.31 2.70 -7.39
CA LEU A 177 6.01 2.57 -8.67
C LEU A 177 5.27 1.66 -9.67
N GLY A 178 4.21 0.98 -9.23
CA GLY A 178 3.30 0.25 -10.11
C GLY A 178 2.75 1.09 -11.26
N VAL A 179 2.55 2.39 -11.04
CA VAL A 179 2.10 3.34 -12.08
C VAL A 179 3.06 3.44 -13.27
N PHE A 180 4.32 3.02 -13.15
CA PHE A 180 5.26 2.97 -14.27
C PHE A 180 5.17 1.62 -15.00
N LEU A 181 3.96 1.26 -15.43
CA LEU A 181 3.63 -0.01 -16.13
C LEU A 181 4.01 -1.29 -15.36
N GLY A 182 4.22 -1.20 -14.04
CA GLY A 182 4.66 -2.32 -13.22
C GLY A 182 6.12 -2.75 -13.42
N LEU A 183 6.89 -2.12 -14.32
CA LEU A 183 8.28 -2.52 -14.59
C LEU A 183 9.20 -2.38 -13.37
N PRO A 184 9.16 -1.28 -12.58
CA PRO A 184 9.96 -1.19 -11.37
C PRO A 184 9.58 -2.24 -10.32
N VAL A 185 8.31 -2.67 -10.30
CA VAL A 185 7.82 -3.71 -9.36
C VAL A 185 8.49 -5.05 -9.66
N LEU A 186 8.60 -5.41 -10.95
CA LEU A 186 9.30 -6.63 -11.37
C LEU A 186 10.77 -6.61 -10.95
N TRP A 187 11.43 -5.46 -11.09
CA TRP A 187 12.82 -5.29 -10.65
C TRP A 187 12.97 -5.45 -9.14
N ILE A 188 12.09 -4.83 -8.34
CA ILE A 188 12.10 -4.96 -6.87
C ILE A 188 11.89 -6.42 -6.46
N LEU A 189 10.91 -7.11 -7.07
CA LEU A 189 10.68 -8.53 -6.81
C LEU A 189 11.90 -9.38 -7.16
N PHE A 190 12.52 -9.13 -8.32
CA PHE A 190 13.72 -9.86 -8.73
C PHE A 190 14.85 -9.68 -7.71
N GLN A 191 15.12 -8.45 -7.24
CA GLN A 191 16.14 -8.20 -6.22
C GLN A 191 15.82 -8.90 -4.89
N ASN A 192 14.56 -8.92 -4.47
CA ASN A 192 14.14 -9.66 -3.28
C ASN A 192 14.38 -11.17 -3.42
N MET A 193 14.00 -11.75 -4.56
CA MET A 193 14.15 -13.18 -4.82
C MET A 193 15.61 -13.58 -5.03
N LEU A 194 16.42 -12.70 -5.61
CA LEU A 194 17.86 -12.89 -5.73
C LEU A 194 18.54 -12.91 -4.37
N ASN A 195 18.25 -11.95 -3.50
CA ASN A 195 18.81 -11.91 -2.14
C ASN A 195 18.42 -13.15 -1.34
N LEU A 196 17.15 -13.57 -1.43
CA LEU A 196 16.67 -14.80 -0.79
C LEU A 196 17.37 -16.04 -1.38
N GLY A 197 17.47 -16.11 -2.71
CA GLY A 197 18.13 -17.20 -3.42
C GLY A 197 19.61 -17.35 -3.07
N VAL A 198 20.36 -16.24 -2.99
CA VAL A 198 21.76 -16.23 -2.55
C VAL A 198 21.89 -16.81 -1.14
N GLY A 199 21.07 -16.35 -0.20
CA GLY A 199 21.08 -16.88 1.17
C GLY A 199 20.76 -18.37 1.24
N ILE A 200 19.72 -18.81 0.54
CA ILE A 200 19.35 -20.24 0.44
C ILE A 200 20.51 -21.05 -0.15
N GLY A 201 21.07 -20.61 -1.28
CA GLY A 201 22.10 -21.34 -2.01
C GLY A 201 23.41 -21.47 -1.21
N LEU A 202 23.90 -20.37 -0.63
CA LEU A 202 25.13 -20.38 0.15
C LEU A 202 25.00 -21.18 1.45
N MET A 203 23.87 -21.04 2.16
CA MET A 203 23.66 -21.82 3.39
C MET A 203 23.39 -23.29 3.08
N SER A 204 22.77 -23.61 1.95
CA SER A 204 22.60 -24.99 1.48
C SER A 204 23.94 -25.63 1.12
N SER A 205 24.83 -24.93 0.41
CA SER A 205 26.14 -25.48 0.04
C SER A 205 27.04 -25.71 1.26
N ALA A 206 26.84 -24.94 2.33
CA ALA A 206 27.49 -25.13 3.62
C ALA A 206 26.83 -26.19 4.52
N GLY A 207 25.74 -26.85 4.08
CA GLY A 207 25.01 -27.85 4.88
C GLY A 207 24.22 -27.27 6.06
N ARG A 208 23.87 -25.98 6.01
CA ARG A 208 23.20 -25.22 7.09
C ARG A 208 21.88 -24.59 6.66
N LEU A 209 21.23 -25.18 5.65
CA LEU A 209 19.93 -24.69 5.15
C LEU A 209 18.86 -24.68 6.24
N ASP A 210 18.87 -25.67 7.12
CA ASP A 210 17.98 -25.80 8.27
C ASP A 210 18.07 -24.60 9.23
N THR A 211 19.30 -24.14 9.51
CA THR A 211 19.54 -22.97 10.36
C THR A 211 19.00 -21.71 9.69
N PHE A 212 19.29 -21.53 8.40
CA PHE A 212 18.84 -20.37 7.63
C PHE A 212 17.31 -20.29 7.55
N LEU A 213 16.65 -21.40 7.20
CA LEU A 213 15.19 -21.49 7.17
C LEU A 213 14.58 -21.28 8.56
N GLY A 214 15.23 -21.79 9.61
CA GLY A 214 14.80 -21.57 11.00
C GLY A 214 14.86 -20.12 11.46
N LEU A 215 15.74 -19.31 10.86
CA LEU A 215 15.83 -17.87 11.12
C LEU A 215 14.77 -17.09 10.32
N ILE A 216 14.52 -17.48 9.07
CA ILE A 216 13.66 -16.72 8.14
C ILE A 216 12.19 -17.11 8.23
N LEU A 217 11.85 -18.40 8.19
CA LEU A 217 10.45 -18.85 8.08
C LEU A 217 9.51 -18.35 9.19
N PRO A 218 9.93 -18.14 10.46
CA PRO A 218 9.02 -17.65 11.50
C PRO A 218 8.32 -16.33 11.15
N HIS A 219 9.01 -15.40 10.50
CA HIS A 219 8.45 -14.09 10.13
C HIS A 219 8.34 -13.93 8.61
N GLY A 220 9.32 -14.47 7.87
CA GLY A 220 9.47 -14.33 6.42
C GLY A 220 8.28 -14.83 5.60
N LEU A 221 7.49 -15.78 6.10
CA LEU A 221 6.27 -16.23 5.42
C LEU A 221 5.27 -15.09 5.25
N LEU A 222 4.90 -14.45 6.37
CA LEU A 222 3.92 -13.36 6.39
C LEU A 222 4.48 -12.10 5.70
N GLU A 223 5.77 -11.85 5.89
CA GLU A 223 6.48 -10.75 5.24
C GLU A 223 6.48 -10.86 3.71
N LEU A 224 6.91 -12.01 3.18
CA LEU A 224 6.95 -12.24 1.74
C LEU A 224 5.54 -12.18 1.15
N THR A 225 4.54 -12.77 1.82
CA THR A 225 3.15 -12.63 1.40
C THR A 225 2.71 -11.17 1.33
N ALA A 226 3.06 -10.34 2.32
CA ALA A 226 2.75 -8.91 2.29
C ALA A 226 3.43 -8.17 1.12
N VAL A 227 4.71 -8.49 0.83
CA VAL A 227 5.44 -7.94 -0.32
C VAL A 227 4.80 -8.39 -1.63
N PHE A 228 4.40 -9.66 -1.76
CA PHE A 228 3.73 -10.16 -2.96
C PHE A 228 2.35 -9.54 -3.16
N VAL A 229 1.59 -9.30 -2.09
CA VAL A 229 0.31 -8.55 -2.16
C VAL A 229 0.55 -7.12 -2.63
N ALA A 230 1.56 -6.43 -2.09
CA ALA A 230 1.95 -5.10 -2.56
C ALA A 230 2.36 -5.10 -4.03
N ALA A 231 3.19 -6.05 -4.44
CA ALA A 231 3.69 -6.17 -5.80
C ALA A 231 2.58 -6.52 -6.79
N GLY A 232 1.73 -7.51 -6.50
CA GLY A 232 0.58 -7.84 -7.34
C GLY A 232 -0.38 -6.65 -7.49
N THR A 233 -0.56 -5.87 -6.43
CA THR A 233 -1.36 -4.63 -6.48
C THR A 233 -0.70 -3.56 -7.34
N GLY A 234 0.61 -3.37 -7.22
CA GLY A 234 1.39 -2.48 -8.09
C GLY A 234 1.35 -2.89 -9.56
N LEU A 235 1.48 -4.18 -9.86
CA LEU A 235 1.36 -4.72 -11.22
C LEU A 235 -0.03 -4.49 -11.80
N ARG A 236 -1.09 -4.69 -11.00
CA ARG A 236 -2.46 -4.36 -11.39
C ARG A 236 -2.64 -2.87 -11.68
N LEU A 237 -2.06 -2.00 -10.86
CA LEU A 237 -2.09 -0.56 -11.08
C LEU A 237 -1.42 -0.20 -12.41
N GLY A 238 -0.26 -0.81 -12.70
CA GLY A 238 0.43 -0.66 -13.98
C GLY A 238 -0.39 -1.16 -15.17
N TRP A 239 -1.04 -2.32 -15.04
CA TRP A 239 -1.91 -2.87 -16.08
C TRP A 239 -3.11 -1.96 -16.40
N THR A 240 -3.61 -1.25 -15.40
CA THR A 240 -4.75 -0.32 -15.55
C THR A 240 -4.45 0.83 -16.52
N LEU A 241 -3.18 1.17 -16.76
CA LEU A 241 -2.77 2.13 -17.81
C LEU A 241 -2.94 1.56 -19.23
N ILE A 242 -2.68 0.26 -19.36
CA ILE A 242 -2.75 -0.47 -20.62
C ILE A 242 -4.21 -0.76 -20.94
N ASP A 243 -4.91 -1.41 -19.99
CA ASP A 243 -6.31 -1.79 -20.08
C ASP A 243 -7.10 -1.29 -18.86
N PRO A 244 -7.71 -0.10 -18.94
CA PRO A 244 -8.58 0.44 -17.88
C PRO A 244 -9.98 -0.19 -17.87
N GLY A 245 -10.30 -1.09 -18.81
CA GLY A 245 -11.64 -1.57 -19.10
C GLY A 245 -12.54 -0.46 -19.65
N PRO A 246 -13.83 -0.38 -19.27
CA PRO A 246 -14.79 0.60 -19.81
C PRO A 246 -14.60 2.02 -19.24
N ARG A 247 -13.59 2.25 -18.39
CA ARG A 247 -13.35 3.52 -17.71
C ARG A 247 -12.27 4.30 -18.43
N THR A 248 -12.28 5.63 -18.29
CA THR A 248 -11.12 6.43 -18.72
C THR A 248 -9.89 6.08 -17.87
N ARG A 249 -8.69 6.11 -18.47
CA ARG A 249 -7.43 5.82 -17.76
C ARG A 249 -7.28 6.63 -16.46
N ARG A 250 -7.64 7.92 -16.50
CA ARG A 250 -7.56 8.80 -15.33
C ARG A 250 -8.51 8.37 -14.21
N ALA A 251 -9.74 8.00 -14.54
CA ALA A 251 -10.71 7.52 -13.55
C ALA A 251 -10.28 6.17 -12.95
N ALA A 252 -9.86 5.23 -13.80
CA ALA A 252 -9.41 3.92 -13.37
C ALA A 252 -8.17 4.01 -12.46
N LEU A 253 -7.17 4.84 -12.83
CA LEU A 253 -6.01 5.10 -11.98
C LEU A 253 -6.38 5.75 -10.64
N ALA A 254 -7.30 6.70 -10.63
CA ALA A 254 -7.72 7.34 -9.39
C ALA A 254 -8.42 6.35 -8.45
N GLU A 255 -9.22 5.42 -8.99
CA GLU A 255 -9.88 4.36 -8.22
C GLU A 255 -8.87 3.34 -7.68
N GLU A 256 -8.01 2.79 -8.54
CA GLU A 256 -7.02 1.80 -8.13
C GLU A 256 -5.95 2.42 -7.19
N GLY A 257 -5.59 3.68 -7.39
CA GLY A 257 -4.65 4.41 -6.52
C GLY A 257 -5.19 4.64 -5.11
N ARG A 258 -6.49 4.92 -4.94
CA ARG A 258 -7.10 5.02 -3.60
C ARG A 258 -7.14 3.66 -2.90
N ALA A 259 -7.48 2.59 -3.63
CA ALA A 259 -7.43 1.24 -3.09
C ALA A 259 -5.99 0.84 -2.72
N ALA A 260 -4.98 1.24 -3.50
CA ALA A 260 -3.57 1.01 -3.20
C ALA A 260 -3.12 1.72 -1.91
N LEU A 261 -3.61 2.94 -1.64
CA LEU A 261 -3.33 3.63 -0.37
C LEU A 261 -3.91 2.88 0.83
N GLY A 262 -5.15 2.39 0.72
CA GLY A 262 -5.75 1.51 1.72
C GLY A 262 -4.93 0.23 1.93
N MET A 263 -4.46 -0.40 0.85
CA MET A 263 -3.57 -1.54 0.94
C MET A 263 -2.25 -1.22 1.64
N ALA A 264 -1.63 -0.08 1.37
CA ALA A 264 -0.38 0.32 2.03
C ALA A 264 -0.54 0.35 3.56
N ILE A 265 -1.62 0.94 4.05
CA ILE A 265 -1.92 1.01 5.49
C ILE A 265 -2.13 -0.39 6.08
N GLY A 266 -2.95 -1.22 5.42
CA GLY A 266 -3.20 -2.58 5.90
C GLY A 266 -1.95 -3.46 5.89
N LEU A 267 -1.16 -3.40 4.82
CA LEU A 267 0.09 -4.15 4.69
C LEU A 267 1.16 -3.69 5.70
N ALA A 268 1.23 -2.39 6.02
CA ALA A 268 2.11 -1.90 7.07
C ALA A 268 1.80 -2.54 8.44
N LEU A 269 0.51 -2.76 8.75
CA LEU A 269 0.08 -3.47 9.96
C LEU A 269 0.44 -4.96 9.92
N ILE A 270 0.27 -5.62 8.78
CA ILE A 270 0.66 -7.03 8.60
C ILE A 270 2.17 -7.19 8.74
N LEU A 271 2.95 -6.32 8.12
CA LEU A 271 4.40 -6.28 8.27
C LEU A 271 4.80 -6.00 9.72
N PHE A 272 4.06 -5.14 10.44
CA PHE A 272 4.33 -4.90 11.86
C PHE A 272 4.16 -6.18 12.70
N ILE A 273 3.14 -6.98 12.41
CA ILE A 273 2.98 -8.31 13.03
C ILE A 273 4.17 -9.21 12.68
N SER A 274 4.61 -9.22 11.43
CA SER A 274 5.81 -9.97 11.02
C SER A 274 7.06 -9.53 11.78
N GLY A 275 7.33 -8.22 11.85
CA GLY A 275 8.45 -7.66 12.61
C GLY A 275 8.37 -7.95 14.11
N ALA A 276 7.17 -8.02 14.69
CA ALA A 276 7.00 -8.47 16.07
C ALA A 276 7.36 -9.95 16.23
N ILE A 277 6.96 -10.82 15.29
CA ILE A 277 7.38 -12.23 15.31
C ILE A 277 8.90 -12.32 15.20
N GLU A 278 9.52 -11.51 14.34
CA GLU A 278 10.97 -11.45 14.22
C GLU A 278 11.65 -11.01 15.53
N GLY A 279 11.21 -9.89 16.12
CA GLY A 279 11.82 -9.36 17.33
C GLY A 279 11.64 -10.25 18.56
N PHE A 280 10.52 -10.95 18.68
CA PHE A 280 10.21 -11.72 19.89
C PHE A 280 10.37 -13.23 19.74
N VAL A 281 10.09 -13.79 18.55
CA VAL A 281 10.10 -15.25 18.32
C VAL A 281 11.42 -15.71 17.73
N THR A 282 12.00 -14.99 16.76
CA THR A 282 13.27 -15.40 16.14
C THR A 282 14.41 -15.53 17.16
N PRO A 283 14.67 -14.56 18.05
CA PRO A 283 15.73 -14.65 19.06
C PRO A 283 15.30 -15.42 20.32
N SER A 284 14.08 -15.96 20.38
CA SER A 284 13.64 -16.74 21.53
C SER A 284 14.43 -18.05 21.65
N GLY A 285 14.61 -18.55 22.87
CA GLY A 285 15.19 -19.87 23.14
C GLY A 285 14.29 -21.04 22.72
N LEU A 286 13.25 -20.80 21.92
CA LEU A 286 12.34 -21.83 21.44
C LEU A 286 13.01 -22.73 20.39
N PRO A 287 12.67 -24.03 20.37
CA PRO A 287 13.15 -24.91 19.32
C PRO A 287 12.65 -24.46 17.94
N THR A 288 13.45 -24.69 16.90
CA THR A 288 13.19 -24.20 15.53
C THR A 288 11.79 -24.58 15.01
N TRP A 289 11.33 -25.80 15.25
CA TRP A 289 10.00 -26.24 14.82
C TRP A 289 8.87 -25.39 15.44
N ALA A 290 9.02 -24.94 16.68
CA ALA A 290 8.02 -24.13 17.37
C ALA A 290 7.98 -22.72 16.79
N ARG A 291 9.16 -22.12 16.52
CA ARG A 291 9.27 -20.81 15.85
C ARG A 291 8.64 -20.84 14.46
N ILE A 292 8.92 -21.88 13.67
CA ILE A 292 8.33 -22.08 12.34
C ILE A 292 6.80 -22.25 12.45
N THR A 293 6.33 -23.02 13.43
CA THR A 293 4.88 -23.24 13.63
C THR A 293 4.16 -21.92 13.90
N ILE A 294 4.74 -21.02 14.71
CA ILE A 294 4.16 -19.69 14.96
C ILE A 294 4.04 -18.89 13.65
N GLY A 295 5.09 -18.90 12.81
CA GLY A 295 5.05 -18.24 11.50
C GLY A 295 4.00 -18.81 10.56
N VAL A 296 3.90 -20.14 10.49
CA VAL A 296 2.88 -20.84 9.70
C VAL A 296 1.47 -20.50 10.19
N LEU A 297 1.25 -20.45 11.51
CA LEU A 297 -0.05 -20.07 12.08
C LEU A 297 -0.39 -18.60 11.78
N ALA A 298 0.59 -17.70 11.81
CA ALA A 298 0.39 -16.30 11.44
C ALA A 298 0.00 -16.15 9.96
N GLU A 299 0.70 -16.85 9.06
CA GLU A 299 0.40 -16.86 7.62
C GLU A 299 -0.97 -17.48 7.34
N LEU A 300 -1.28 -18.65 7.93
CA LEU A 300 -2.60 -19.26 7.81
C LEU A 300 -3.70 -18.36 8.35
N GLY A 301 -3.45 -17.67 9.47
CA GLY A 301 -4.36 -16.66 10.02
C GLY A 301 -4.63 -15.53 9.04
N PHE A 302 -3.60 -15.02 8.38
CA PHE A 302 -3.72 -14.00 7.33
C PHE A 302 -4.50 -14.52 6.11
N LEU A 303 -4.21 -15.73 5.62
CA LEU A 303 -4.93 -16.33 4.50
C LEU A 303 -6.41 -16.56 4.84
N VAL A 304 -6.72 -17.09 6.03
CA VAL A 304 -8.10 -17.24 6.52
C VAL A 304 -8.78 -15.89 6.58
N TYR A 305 -8.11 -14.87 7.12
CA TYR A 305 -8.61 -13.50 7.18
C TYR A 305 -8.96 -12.95 5.78
N VAL A 306 -8.09 -13.13 4.78
CA VAL A 306 -8.33 -12.69 3.40
C VAL A 306 -9.43 -13.48 2.71
N TYR A 307 -9.38 -14.82 2.73
CA TYR A 307 -10.29 -15.66 1.96
C TYR A 307 -11.68 -15.78 2.60
N VAL A 308 -11.78 -15.73 3.92
CA VAL A 308 -13.05 -15.80 4.63
C VAL A 308 -13.68 -14.42 4.78
N LEU A 309 -13.03 -13.48 5.47
CA LEU A 309 -13.62 -12.14 5.68
C LEU A 309 -13.59 -11.33 4.39
N GLY A 310 -12.46 -11.31 3.68
CA GLY A 310 -12.32 -10.59 2.42
C GLY A 310 -13.21 -11.16 1.32
N GLY A 311 -13.30 -12.49 1.22
CA GLY A 311 -14.23 -13.15 0.29
C GLY A 311 -15.70 -12.83 0.57
N ARG A 312 -16.11 -12.78 1.85
CA ARG A 312 -17.47 -12.38 2.25
C ARG A 312 -17.75 -10.92 1.93
N ALA A 313 -16.82 -10.02 2.29
CA ALA A 313 -16.97 -8.58 2.05
C ALA A 313 -16.98 -8.25 0.54
N ALA A 314 -16.09 -8.88 -0.25
CA ALA A 314 -16.06 -8.69 -1.70
C ALA A 314 -17.38 -9.12 -2.37
N ARG A 315 -17.99 -10.23 -1.91
CA ARG A 315 -19.33 -10.66 -2.39
C ARG A 315 -20.45 -9.70 -1.97
N ALA A 316 -20.28 -8.98 -0.87
CA ALA A 316 -21.20 -7.93 -0.44
C ALA A 316 -21.00 -6.59 -1.18
N GLY A 317 -20.06 -6.54 -2.14
CA GLY A 317 -19.79 -5.35 -2.96
C GLY A 317 -18.70 -4.42 -2.41
N GLU A 318 -18.00 -4.82 -1.34
CA GLU A 318 -16.88 -4.04 -0.81
C GLU A 318 -15.69 -4.08 -1.76
N THR A 319 -15.23 -2.90 -2.16
CA THR A 319 -14.10 -2.78 -3.10
C THR A 319 -12.78 -2.47 -2.40
N GLY A 320 -12.83 -2.08 -1.12
CA GLY A 320 -11.68 -1.52 -0.40
C GLY A 320 -11.32 -0.08 -0.78
N ASP A 321 -12.21 0.59 -1.52
CA ASP A 321 -12.10 2.04 -1.81
C ASP A 321 -12.90 2.82 -0.75
N LEU A 322 -12.70 4.14 -0.68
CA LEU A 322 -13.47 5.03 0.16
C LEU A 322 -14.97 4.86 -0.09
N ASP A 323 -15.76 5.16 0.95
CA ASP A 323 -17.21 5.03 0.92
C ASP A 323 -17.78 5.86 -0.25
N LYS A 324 -18.91 5.45 -0.83
CA LYS A 324 -19.50 6.16 -1.98
C LYS A 324 -19.76 7.64 -1.68
N THR A 325 -20.03 7.96 -0.42
CA THR A 325 -20.22 9.33 0.08
C THR A 325 -18.93 10.16 0.16
N GLU A 326 -17.77 9.50 0.19
CA GLU A 326 -16.44 10.12 0.27
C GLU A 326 -15.76 10.26 -1.10
N ARG A 327 -16.31 9.58 -2.13
CA ARG A 327 -15.88 9.72 -3.52
C ARG A 327 -16.33 11.07 -4.07
N SER A 328 -15.41 11.80 -4.70
CA SER A 328 -15.80 12.94 -5.54
C SER A 328 -16.73 12.45 -6.64
N ALA A 329 -17.81 13.18 -6.92
CA ALA A 329 -18.78 12.82 -7.96
C ALA A 329 -18.05 12.54 -9.28
N SER A 330 -18.29 11.36 -9.87
CA SER A 330 -17.81 11.03 -11.20
C SER A 330 -18.63 11.82 -12.22
N VAL A 331 -17.96 12.56 -13.10
CA VAL A 331 -18.61 13.17 -14.27
C VAL A 331 -19.19 12.03 -15.12
N PRO A 332 -20.44 12.10 -15.58
CA PRO A 332 -21.00 11.10 -16.48
C PRO A 332 -20.10 10.98 -17.71
N THR A 333 -19.55 9.80 -17.96
CA THR A 333 -18.88 9.50 -19.22
C THR A 333 -19.95 9.06 -20.21
N ALA A 334 -19.98 9.68 -21.39
CA ALA A 334 -20.85 9.24 -22.48
C ALA A 334 -20.60 7.75 -22.78
N ALA A 335 -21.69 7.00 -22.89
CA ALA A 335 -21.71 5.58 -23.21
C ALA A 335 -21.27 5.31 -24.65
#